data_AF-A0A350QR46-F1
#
_entry.id   AF-A0A350QR46-F1
#
_cell.length_a   1.000
_cell.length_b   1.000
_cell.length_c   1.000
_cell.angle_alpha   90.00
_cell.angle_beta   90.00
_cell.angle_gamma   90.00
#
_symmetry.space_group_name_H-M   'P 1'
#
loop_
_entity.id
_entity.type
_entity.pdbx_description
1 polymer ?
#
loop_
_entity_poly.entity_id
_entity_poly.type
_entity_poly.pdbx_seq_one_letter_code
_entity_poly.pdbx_strand_id
1 'polypeptide(L)'
;TLIGLGGLAYLLVGVMSTTEGEAYNSILPLVFGVIGVMAAVRVTTHRRPVFAALYFVLVVVASAGLFLLLQAEFMAFAVIIVYAGAILITYLFVLMLAQQSPTDGTDAGASWYDRTPREPALAVLAGFIMLAALTQSITEADGQSFMKRSIERSAQSSTMAWQNLERLPKQLMRAARDVEPETSELIGTLTPDGENATIKVRLENGEESTITLPASSQPANNQNVGLALVADFPVSLELAGVILLMAMFGAVVLARRQIELGEDEAREMAGMQPTTQRGGDE
;
A
#
# COMPACT_ATOMS: atom_id res chain seq x y z
N THR A 1 -12.03 3.75 25.25
CA THR A 1 -11.02 4.24 24.28
C THR A 1 -9.79 4.81 24.96
N LEU A 2 -9.90 5.74 25.93
CA LEU A 2 -8.73 6.26 26.69
C LEU A 2 -7.96 5.17 27.48
N ILE A 3 -8.66 4.18 28.04
CA ILE A 3 -8.03 3.12 28.85
C ILE A 3 -7.15 2.19 27.99
N GLY A 4 -7.56 1.90 26.75
CA GLY A 4 -6.76 1.10 25.81
C GLY A 4 -5.54 1.86 25.27
N LEU A 5 -5.68 3.18 25.08
CA LEU A 5 -4.60 4.07 24.66
C LEU A 5 -3.55 4.26 25.76
N GLY A 6 -3.99 4.31 27.02
CA GLY A 6 -3.12 4.31 28.20
C GLY A 6 -2.39 2.98 28.40
N GLY A 7 -3.04 1.84 28.17
CA GLY A 7 -2.39 0.53 28.21
C GLY A 7 -1.31 0.35 27.12
N LEU A 8 -1.57 0.87 25.92
CA LEU A 8 -0.62 0.85 24.81
C LEU A 8 0.60 1.76 25.10
N ALA A 9 0.36 2.94 25.69
CA ALA A 9 1.43 3.85 26.12
C ALA A 9 2.26 3.26 27.29
N TYR A 10 1.63 2.54 28.22
CA TYR A 10 2.33 1.83 29.28
C TYR A 10 3.20 0.69 28.72
N LEU A 11 2.72 -0.03 27.72
CA LEU A 11 3.48 -1.07 27.02
C LEU A 11 4.67 -0.47 26.23
N LEU A 12 4.48 0.69 25.59
CA LEU A 12 5.57 1.45 24.96
C LEU A 12 6.66 1.85 25.97
N VAL A 13 6.29 2.33 27.15
CA VAL A 13 7.25 2.70 28.20
C VAL A 13 7.93 1.47 28.79
N GLY A 14 7.21 0.35 28.95
CA GLY A 14 7.78 -0.93 29.37
C GLY A 14 8.85 -1.43 28.41
N VAL A 15 8.58 -1.41 27.10
CA VAL A 15 9.52 -1.83 26.04
C VAL A 15 10.72 -0.88 25.92
N MET A 16 10.50 0.43 26.15
CA MET A 16 11.58 1.42 26.20
C MET A 16 12.54 1.20 27.37
N SER A 17 12.09 0.62 28.49
CA SER A 17 12.92 0.43 29.68
C SER A 17 13.83 -0.80 29.66
N THR A 18 13.65 -1.72 28.69
CA THR A 18 14.35 -3.02 28.67
C THR A 18 15.44 -3.16 27.61
N THR A 19 15.74 -2.11 26.83
CA THR A 19 16.58 -2.27 25.62
C THR A 19 17.71 -1.24 25.54
N GLU A 20 18.88 -1.58 26.07
CA GLU A 20 20.12 -0.83 25.85
C GLU A 20 20.79 -1.26 24.52
N GLY A 21 21.30 -0.31 23.73
CA GLY A 21 22.35 -0.55 22.73
C GLY A 21 21.95 -0.61 21.24
N GLU A 22 20.93 -1.39 20.85
CA GLU A 22 20.51 -1.57 19.43
C GLU A 22 19.08 -1.07 19.15
N ALA A 23 18.64 -0.09 19.93
CA ALA A 23 17.21 0.23 20.10
C ALA A 23 16.55 0.95 18.91
N TYR A 24 17.30 1.59 18.00
CA TYR A 24 16.70 2.37 16.91
C TYR A 24 15.89 1.52 15.92
N ASN A 25 16.39 0.34 15.53
CA ASN A 25 15.69 -0.55 14.59
C ASN A 25 14.42 -1.16 15.17
N SER A 26 14.31 -1.25 16.50
CA SER A 26 13.12 -1.79 17.17
C SER A 26 12.11 -0.70 17.56
N ILE A 27 12.59 0.50 17.93
CA ILE A 27 11.72 1.58 18.40
C ILE A 27 10.96 2.22 17.25
N LEU A 28 11.60 2.47 16.10
CA LEU A 28 10.94 3.19 15.00
C LEU A 28 9.68 2.46 14.48
N PRO A 29 9.71 1.14 14.18
CA PRO A 29 8.50 0.41 13.77
C PRO A 29 7.39 0.44 14.83
N LEU A 30 7.76 0.34 16.10
CA LEU A 30 6.84 0.39 17.24
C LEU A 30 6.14 1.76 17.32
N VAL A 31 6.90 2.85 17.16
CA VAL A 31 6.37 4.22 17.18
C VAL A 31 5.41 4.45 16.02
N PHE A 32 5.80 4.12 14.78
CA PHE A 32 4.92 4.26 13.62
C PHE A 32 3.68 3.37 13.73
N GLY A 33 3.84 2.14 14.23
CA GLY A 33 2.72 1.22 14.48
C GLY A 33 1.71 1.78 15.48
N VAL A 34 2.19 2.31 16.62
CA VAL A 34 1.32 2.92 17.63
C VAL A 34 0.64 4.17 17.11
N ILE A 35 1.35 5.04 16.39
CA ILE A 35 0.76 6.22 15.73
C ILE A 35 -0.35 5.79 14.77
N GLY A 36 -0.10 4.77 13.93
CA GLY A 36 -1.08 4.23 13.00
C GLY A 36 -2.32 3.69 13.70
N VAL A 37 -2.16 2.91 14.78
CA VAL A 37 -3.30 2.38 15.57
C VAL A 37 -4.08 3.51 16.24
N MET A 38 -3.41 4.49 16.84
CA MET A 38 -4.10 5.63 17.46
C MET A 38 -4.88 6.45 16.43
N ALA A 39 -4.31 6.65 15.24
CA ALA A 39 -4.96 7.33 14.13
C ALA A 39 -6.16 6.53 13.62
N ALA A 40 -6.05 5.20 13.50
CA ALA A 40 -7.15 4.30 13.12
C ALA A 40 -8.32 4.36 14.11
N VAL A 41 -8.03 4.34 15.43
CA VAL A 41 -9.06 4.51 16.46
C VAL A 41 -9.71 5.89 16.35
N ARG A 42 -8.93 6.95 16.05
CA ARG A 42 -9.45 8.32 15.93
C ARG A 42 -10.30 8.52 14.69
N VAL A 43 -9.94 7.96 13.51
CA VAL A 43 -10.80 8.07 12.31
C VAL A 43 -12.18 7.48 12.56
N THR A 44 -12.28 6.31 13.20
CA THR A 44 -13.59 5.68 13.45
C THR A 44 -14.41 6.37 14.54
N THR A 45 -13.76 7.04 15.50
CA THR A 45 -14.46 7.66 16.65
C THR A 45 -14.80 9.14 16.45
N HIS A 46 -14.20 9.81 15.48
CA HIS A 46 -14.37 11.25 15.31
C HIS A 46 -15.68 11.58 14.58
N ARG A 47 -16.53 12.41 15.20
CA ARG A 47 -17.87 12.73 14.68
C ARG A 47 -17.88 13.61 13.45
N ARG A 48 -16.83 14.44 13.27
CA ARG A 48 -16.69 15.35 12.14
C ARG A 48 -15.91 14.65 11.01
N PRO A 49 -16.55 14.36 9.87
CA PRO A 49 -15.94 13.55 8.82
C PRO A 49 -14.65 14.11 8.23
N VAL A 50 -14.51 15.44 8.13
CA VAL A 50 -13.26 16.08 7.68
C VAL A 50 -12.08 15.70 8.58
N PHE A 51 -12.25 15.80 9.90
CA PHE A 51 -11.21 15.43 10.86
C PHE A 51 -10.98 13.91 10.90
N ALA A 52 -12.04 13.09 10.74
CA ALA A 52 -11.89 11.65 10.62
C ALA A 52 -10.97 11.28 9.44
N ALA A 53 -11.18 11.89 8.29
CA ALA A 53 -10.36 11.64 7.11
C ALA A 53 -8.93 12.18 7.22
N LEU A 54 -8.67 13.28 7.97
CA LEU A 54 -7.30 13.68 8.32
C LEU A 54 -6.57 12.63 9.17
N TYR A 55 -7.26 11.99 10.12
CA TYR A 55 -6.68 10.86 10.86
C TYR A 55 -6.45 9.65 9.96
N PHE A 56 -7.27 9.45 8.93
CA PHE A 56 -7.03 8.38 7.96
C PHE A 56 -5.77 8.64 7.12
N VAL A 57 -5.53 9.89 6.70
CA VAL A 57 -4.25 10.28 6.06
C VAL A 57 -3.07 9.96 6.98
N LEU A 58 -3.20 10.22 8.29
CA LEU A 58 -2.16 9.87 9.26
C LEU A 58 -1.90 8.34 9.34
N VAL A 59 -2.93 7.49 9.22
CA VAL A 59 -2.75 6.02 9.12
C VAL A 59 -1.94 5.65 7.88
N VAL A 60 -2.25 6.26 6.74
CA VAL A 60 -1.55 5.99 5.47
C VAL A 60 -0.09 6.44 5.55
N VAL A 61 0.19 7.61 6.11
CA VAL A 61 1.55 8.11 6.32
C VAL A 61 2.33 7.23 7.30
N ALA A 62 1.71 6.80 8.41
CA ALA A 62 2.35 5.88 9.35
C ALA A 62 2.68 4.52 8.69
N SER A 63 1.79 4.01 7.84
CA SER A 63 2.02 2.79 7.06
C SER A 63 3.15 2.95 6.03
N ALA A 64 3.23 4.10 5.37
CA ALA A 64 4.34 4.41 4.47
C ALA A 64 5.68 4.48 5.21
N GLY A 65 5.70 5.04 6.42
CA GLY A 65 6.86 5.01 7.31
C GLY A 65 7.31 3.57 7.64
N LEU A 66 6.36 2.68 7.93
CA LEU A 66 6.66 1.24 8.13
C LEU A 66 7.25 0.59 6.88
N PHE A 67 6.75 0.90 5.68
CA PHE A 67 7.32 0.37 4.44
C PHE A 67 8.75 0.87 4.18
N LEU A 68 9.06 2.13 4.50
CA LEU A 68 10.44 2.63 4.40
C LEU A 68 11.38 1.88 5.34
N LEU A 69 10.94 1.58 6.57
CA LEU A 69 11.73 0.80 7.53
C LEU A 69 11.95 -0.65 7.08
N LEU A 70 11.03 -1.20 6.27
CA LEU A 70 11.17 -2.52 5.65
C LEU A 70 11.95 -2.48 4.32
N GLN A 71 12.64 -1.38 4.00
CA GLN A 71 13.35 -1.15 2.74
C GLN A 71 12.46 -1.30 1.48
N ALA A 72 11.14 -1.17 1.64
CA ALA A 72 10.16 -1.23 0.57
C ALA A 72 9.84 0.19 0.06
N GLU A 73 10.85 0.86 -0.50
CA GLU A 73 10.76 2.26 -0.93
C GLU A 73 9.67 2.48 -2.00
N PHE A 74 9.57 1.58 -2.99
CA PHE A 74 8.57 1.69 -4.04
C PHE A 74 7.15 1.66 -3.47
N MET A 75 6.90 0.72 -2.55
CA MET A 75 5.60 0.57 -1.89
C MET A 75 5.27 1.77 -1.00
N ALA A 76 6.25 2.30 -0.27
CA ALA A 76 6.05 3.48 0.57
C ALA A 76 5.59 4.70 -0.26
N PHE A 77 6.29 5.00 -1.35
CA PHE A 77 5.91 6.10 -2.24
C PHE A 77 4.59 5.83 -2.96
N ALA A 78 4.32 4.59 -3.40
CA ALA A 78 3.05 4.23 -4.02
C ALA A 78 1.87 4.47 -3.07
N VAL A 79 2.01 4.10 -1.79
CA VAL A 79 0.97 4.33 -0.77
C VAL A 79 0.73 5.82 -0.52
N ILE A 80 1.79 6.64 -0.51
CA ILE A 80 1.64 8.09 -0.37
C ILE A 80 0.97 8.70 -1.60
N ILE A 81 1.45 8.41 -2.82
CA ILE A 81 0.95 9.05 -4.04
C ILE A 81 -0.48 8.61 -4.35
N VAL A 82 -0.76 7.30 -4.29
CA VAL A 82 -2.05 6.74 -4.70
C VAL A 82 -3.07 6.87 -3.59
N TYR A 83 -2.77 6.39 -2.37
CA TYR A 83 -3.74 6.42 -1.29
C TYR A 83 -3.83 7.80 -0.66
N ALA A 84 -2.75 8.34 -0.09
CA ALA A 84 -2.81 9.64 0.59
C ALA A 84 -3.03 10.82 -0.39
N GLY A 85 -2.44 10.75 -1.58
CA GLY A 85 -2.55 11.77 -2.62
C GLY A 85 -3.88 11.69 -3.35
N ALA A 86 -4.03 10.78 -4.30
CA ALA A 86 -5.21 10.76 -5.17
C ALA A 86 -6.49 10.35 -4.44
N ILE A 87 -6.53 9.15 -3.85
CA ILE A 87 -7.78 8.56 -3.34
C ILE A 87 -8.31 9.37 -2.15
N LEU A 88 -7.47 9.67 -1.15
CA LEU A 88 -7.91 10.35 0.06
C LEU A 88 -8.25 11.81 -0.16
N ILE A 89 -7.52 12.54 -1.00
CA ILE A 89 -7.86 13.94 -1.29
C ILE A 89 -9.17 14.00 -2.09
N THR A 90 -9.36 13.13 -3.09
CA THR A 90 -10.63 13.04 -3.82
C THR A 90 -11.77 12.67 -2.88
N TYR A 91 -11.57 11.68 -1.99
CA TYR A 91 -12.56 11.30 -1.00
C TYR A 91 -12.90 12.45 -0.04
N LEU A 92 -11.89 13.16 0.47
CA LEU A 92 -12.05 14.33 1.32
C LEU A 92 -12.87 15.43 0.66
N PHE A 93 -12.58 15.72 -0.61
CA PHE A 93 -13.31 16.72 -1.40
C PHE A 93 -14.78 16.33 -1.57
N VAL A 94 -15.03 15.10 -2.01
CA VAL A 94 -16.40 14.56 -2.19
C VAL A 94 -17.18 14.59 -0.87
N LEU A 95 -16.55 14.15 0.21
CA LEU A 95 -17.17 14.10 1.53
C LEU A 95 -17.48 15.51 2.05
N MET A 96 -16.62 16.50 1.82
CA MET A 96 -16.88 17.89 2.22
C MET A 96 -18.04 18.53 1.41
N LEU A 97 -18.14 18.24 0.11
CA LEU A 97 -19.26 18.72 -0.71
C LEU A 97 -20.59 18.09 -0.28
N ALA A 98 -20.59 16.79 0.05
CA ALA A 98 -21.78 16.06 0.49
C ALA A 98 -22.34 16.55 1.84
N GLN A 99 -21.54 17.26 2.65
CA GLN A 99 -21.92 17.68 4.00
C GLN A 99 -22.64 19.04 4.06
N GLN A 100 -22.94 19.69 2.92
CA GLN A 100 -23.49 21.06 2.87
C GLN A 100 -25.03 21.14 2.78
N SER A 101 -25.79 20.31 3.50
CA SER A 101 -27.24 20.53 3.64
C SER A 101 -27.71 20.41 5.10
N PRO A 102 -27.63 21.50 5.88
CA PRO A 102 -28.62 21.79 6.89
C PRO A 102 -29.76 22.55 6.21
N THR A 103 -30.67 21.83 5.55
CA THR A 103 -31.90 22.44 5.03
C THR A 103 -32.90 22.52 6.19
N ASP A 104 -33.41 23.72 6.40
CA ASP A 104 -34.30 24.15 7.48
C ASP A 104 -35.27 23.10 8.05
N GLY A 105 -35.14 22.86 9.36
CA GLY A 105 -36.26 22.79 10.31
C GLY A 105 -37.35 21.73 10.12
N THR A 106 -37.25 20.85 9.13
CA THR A 106 -38.14 19.71 8.95
C THR A 106 -37.30 18.47 8.95
N ASP A 107 -37.57 17.58 9.91
CA ASP A 107 -36.97 16.25 10.09
C ASP A 107 -37.31 15.32 8.91
N ALA A 108 -36.93 15.70 7.69
CA ALA A 108 -36.99 14.88 6.50
C ALA A 108 -35.75 13.97 6.48
N GLY A 109 -35.85 12.82 7.14
CA GLY A 109 -35.18 11.61 6.62
C GLY A 109 -34.05 10.98 7.41
N ALA A 110 -33.74 11.41 8.64
CA ALA A 110 -32.97 10.54 9.55
C ALA A 110 -33.91 9.46 10.10
N SER A 111 -34.27 8.50 9.25
CA SER A 111 -35.05 7.33 9.63
C SER A 111 -34.44 6.71 10.90
N TRP A 112 -35.26 6.40 11.89
CA TRP A 112 -34.83 5.90 13.21
C TRP A 112 -33.89 4.68 13.16
N TYR A 113 -33.92 3.93 12.05
CA TYR A 113 -33.01 2.81 11.76
C TYR A 113 -31.54 3.22 11.58
N ASP A 114 -31.26 4.49 11.28
CA ASP A 114 -29.90 5.01 11.03
C ASP A 114 -29.19 5.46 12.32
N ARG A 115 -29.95 5.67 13.40
CA ARG A 115 -29.43 6.20 14.67
C ARG A 115 -29.01 5.12 15.66
N THR A 116 -29.46 3.88 15.46
CA THR A 116 -29.17 2.76 16.36
C THR A 116 -28.54 1.62 15.58
N PRO A 117 -27.27 1.25 15.85
CA PRO A 117 -26.67 0.05 15.29
C PRO A 117 -27.58 -1.14 15.62
N ARG A 118 -27.97 -1.92 14.62
CA ARG A 118 -28.92 -3.03 14.80
C ARG A 118 -28.40 -4.04 15.83
N GLU A 119 -27.09 -4.35 15.82
CA GLU A 119 -26.47 -5.34 16.70
C GLU A 119 -25.00 -5.01 17.05
N PRO A 120 -24.73 -4.00 17.92
CA PRO A 120 -23.37 -3.56 18.23
C PRO A 120 -22.54 -4.63 18.93
N ALA A 121 -23.18 -5.48 19.74
CA ALA A 121 -22.49 -6.56 20.47
C ALA A 121 -21.94 -7.63 19.52
N LEU A 122 -22.70 -8.00 18.48
CA LEU A 122 -22.28 -9.02 17.52
C LEU A 122 -21.14 -8.51 16.62
N ALA A 123 -21.15 -7.24 16.22
CA ALA A 123 -20.06 -6.64 15.47
C ALA A 123 -18.74 -6.64 16.26
N VAL A 124 -18.79 -6.29 17.55
CA VAL A 124 -17.61 -6.32 18.44
C VAL A 124 -17.12 -7.76 18.63
N LEU A 125 -18.04 -8.70 18.90
CA LEU A 125 -17.70 -10.11 19.06
C LEU A 125 -17.03 -10.67 17.81
N ALA A 126 -17.58 -10.41 16.62
CA ALA A 126 -17.00 -10.84 15.35
C ALA A 126 -15.58 -10.27 15.14
N GLY A 127 -15.38 -8.98 15.48
CA GLY A 127 -14.06 -8.35 15.43
C GLY A 127 -13.05 -9.01 16.38
N PHE A 128 -13.45 -9.32 17.62
CA PHE A 128 -12.60 -10.03 18.58
C PHE A 128 -12.29 -11.47 18.15
N ILE A 129 -13.26 -12.19 17.58
CA ILE A 129 -13.06 -13.54 17.05
C ILE A 129 -12.06 -13.51 15.88
N MET A 130 -12.23 -12.57 14.94
CA MET A 130 -11.31 -12.42 13.82
C MET A 130 -9.90 -12.06 14.29
N LEU A 131 -9.77 -11.13 15.26
CA LEU A 131 -8.48 -10.76 15.83
C LEU A 131 -7.81 -11.94 16.56
N ALA A 132 -8.57 -12.72 17.33
CA ALA A 132 -8.07 -13.90 18.01
C ALA A 132 -7.60 -14.97 17.02
N ALA A 133 -8.38 -15.25 15.96
CA ALA A 133 -8.01 -16.20 14.92
C ALA A 133 -6.75 -15.76 14.16
N LEU A 134 -6.63 -14.48 13.83
CA LEU A 134 -5.43 -13.92 13.21
C LEU A 134 -4.21 -14.01 14.16
N THR A 135 -4.41 -13.71 15.44
CA THR A 135 -3.34 -13.80 16.44
C THR A 135 -2.85 -15.25 16.56
N GLN A 136 -3.76 -16.22 16.68
CA GLN A 136 -3.43 -17.64 16.72
C GLN A 136 -2.66 -18.08 15.46
N SER A 137 -3.16 -17.72 14.28
CA SER A 137 -2.49 -18.02 13.00
C SER A 137 -1.07 -17.45 12.92
N ILE A 138 -0.80 -16.32 13.58
CA ILE A 138 0.53 -15.70 13.62
C ILE A 138 1.42 -16.39 14.68
N THR A 139 0.87 -16.75 15.84
CA THR A 139 1.64 -17.27 17.00
C THR A 139 1.88 -18.77 17.00
N GLU A 140 1.10 -19.57 16.27
CA GLU A 140 1.31 -21.03 16.14
C GLU A 140 2.62 -21.39 15.39
N ALA A 141 3.28 -20.40 14.77
CA ALA A 141 4.62 -20.55 14.25
C ALA A 141 5.65 -20.57 15.41
N ASP A 142 6.08 -21.76 15.84
CA ASP A 142 7.16 -21.98 16.82
C ASP A 142 8.25 -20.90 16.74
N GLY A 143 8.51 -20.15 17.82
CA GLY A 143 9.41 -18.99 17.80
C GLY A 143 10.83 -19.26 17.27
N GLN A 144 11.34 -20.49 17.42
CA GLN A 144 12.62 -20.90 16.83
C GLN A 144 12.54 -21.12 15.31
N SER A 145 11.39 -21.53 14.80
CA SER A 145 11.13 -21.67 13.36
C SER A 145 10.90 -20.31 12.68
N PHE A 146 10.43 -19.29 13.42
CA PHE A 146 10.32 -17.93 12.90
C PHE A 146 11.71 -17.34 12.62
N MET A 147 12.63 -17.45 13.58
CA MET A 147 14.00 -16.95 13.43
C MET A 147 14.75 -17.66 12.29
N LYS A 148 14.63 -18.99 12.19
CA LYS A 148 15.24 -19.74 11.07
C LYS A 148 14.63 -19.34 9.73
N ARG A 149 13.29 -19.22 9.64
CA ARG A 149 12.60 -18.79 8.42
C ARG A 149 12.91 -17.34 8.04
N SER A 150 13.13 -16.44 9.00
CA SER A 150 13.50 -15.05 8.69
C SER A 150 14.92 -14.96 8.14
N ILE A 151 15.87 -15.72 8.71
CA ILE A 151 17.25 -15.81 8.21
C ILE A 151 17.30 -16.49 6.83
N GLU A 152 16.56 -17.58 6.65
CA GLU A 152 16.42 -18.25 5.36
C GLU A 152 15.78 -17.34 4.31
N ARG A 153 14.72 -16.60 4.66
CA ARG A 153 14.09 -15.64 3.74
C ARG A 153 15.02 -14.48 3.39
N SER A 154 15.83 -13.98 4.32
CA SER A 154 16.79 -12.91 4.00
C SER A 154 17.89 -13.42 3.05
N ALA A 155 18.42 -14.63 3.28
CA ALA A 155 19.39 -15.25 2.37
C ALA A 155 18.77 -15.59 1.00
N GLN A 156 17.51 -16.01 0.99
CA GLN A 156 16.77 -16.24 -0.24
C GLN A 156 16.48 -14.92 -0.99
N SER A 157 16.25 -13.82 -0.26
CA SER A 157 16.00 -12.49 -0.85
C SER A 157 17.22 -11.93 -1.58
N SER A 158 18.44 -12.11 -1.02
CA SER A 158 19.68 -11.70 -1.70
C SER A 158 19.93 -12.57 -2.93
N THR A 159 19.67 -13.88 -2.84
CA THR A 159 19.77 -14.80 -3.98
C THR A 159 18.81 -14.41 -5.11
N MET A 160 17.57 -14.04 -4.78
CA MET A 160 16.60 -13.56 -5.77
C MET A 160 17.03 -12.24 -6.42
N ALA A 161 17.65 -11.32 -5.68
CA ALA A 161 18.15 -10.07 -6.24
C ALA A 161 19.25 -10.31 -7.29
N TRP A 162 20.14 -11.27 -7.05
CA TRP A 162 21.16 -11.68 -8.02
C TRP A 162 20.57 -12.33 -9.26
N GLN A 163 19.54 -13.18 -9.10
CA GLN A 163 18.81 -13.76 -10.22
C GLN A 163 18.09 -12.69 -11.07
N ASN A 164 17.56 -11.65 -10.42
CA ASN A 164 16.95 -10.52 -11.13
C ASN A 164 17.98 -9.72 -11.94
N LEU A 165 19.20 -9.56 -11.42
CA LEU A 165 20.28 -8.89 -12.16
C LEU A 165 20.66 -9.64 -13.45
N GLU A 166 20.62 -10.96 -13.44
CA GLU A 166 20.86 -11.80 -14.63
C GLU A 166 19.84 -11.52 -15.74
N ARG A 167 18.60 -11.20 -15.38
CA ARG A 167 17.55 -10.79 -16.32
C ARG A 167 17.75 -9.37 -16.88
N LEU A 168 18.72 -8.61 -16.35
CA LEU A 168 19.03 -7.22 -16.73
C LEU A 168 20.42 -7.13 -17.39
N PRO A 169 20.60 -7.63 -18.63
CA PRO A 169 21.92 -7.79 -19.24
C PRO A 169 22.70 -6.48 -19.36
N LYS A 170 22.02 -5.36 -19.63
CA LYS A 170 22.66 -4.04 -19.71
C LYS A 170 23.16 -3.55 -18.36
N GLN A 171 22.48 -3.87 -17.26
CA GLN A 171 22.92 -3.49 -15.93
C GLN A 171 24.03 -4.40 -15.43
N LEU A 172 23.91 -5.71 -15.66
CA LEU A 172 24.95 -6.68 -15.35
C LEU A 172 26.26 -6.36 -16.08
N MET A 173 26.20 -6.01 -17.37
CA MET A 173 27.36 -5.53 -18.12
C MET A 173 28.00 -4.27 -17.51
N ARG A 174 27.19 -3.32 -17.03
CA ARG A 174 27.70 -2.10 -16.37
C ARG A 174 28.38 -2.46 -15.05
N ALA A 175 27.72 -3.26 -14.22
CA ALA A 175 28.28 -3.72 -12.95
C ALA A 175 29.59 -4.49 -13.13
N ALA A 176 29.69 -5.32 -14.17
CA ALA A 176 30.93 -6.02 -14.51
C ALA A 176 32.04 -5.06 -14.94
N ARG A 177 31.72 -4.06 -15.77
CA ARG A 177 32.67 -3.01 -16.19
C ARG A 177 33.11 -2.07 -15.06
N ASP A 178 32.26 -1.87 -14.06
CA ASP A 178 32.61 -1.08 -12.88
C ASP A 178 33.68 -1.77 -12.02
N VAL A 179 33.72 -3.11 -12.03
CA VAL A 179 34.74 -3.92 -11.36
C VAL A 179 35.97 -4.12 -12.25
N GLU A 180 35.76 -4.48 -13.51
CA GLU A 180 36.80 -4.78 -14.49
C GLU A 180 36.53 -4.03 -15.80
N PRO A 181 37.14 -2.85 -16.00
CA PRO A 181 36.85 -1.95 -17.13
C PRO A 181 37.04 -2.57 -18.51
N GLU A 182 37.94 -3.56 -18.62
CA GLU A 182 38.24 -4.27 -19.88
C GLU A 182 37.20 -5.35 -20.21
N THR A 183 36.07 -5.41 -19.50
CA THR A 183 35.01 -6.40 -19.76
C THR A 183 34.30 -6.17 -21.11
N SER A 184 34.51 -7.11 -22.03
CA SER A 184 33.92 -7.15 -23.37
C SER A 184 32.62 -7.96 -23.42
N GLU A 185 32.60 -9.16 -22.84
CA GLU A 185 31.46 -10.10 -22.89
C GLU A 185 31.25 -10.80 -21.54
N LEU A 186 29.99 -11.06 -21.16
CA LEU A 186 29.65 -11.88 -19.99
C LEU A 186 29.56 -13.35 -20.41
N ILE A 187 30.24 -14.23 -19.69
CA ILE A 187 30.25 -15.67 -19.96
C ILE A 187 29.60 -16.41 -18.79
N GLY A 188 28.53 -17.13 -19.08
CA GLY A 188 27.87 -18.01 -18.10
C GLY A 188 26.89 -17.30 -17.17
N THR A 189 26.51 -18.00 -16.10
CA THR A 189 25.45 -17.59 -15.17
C THR A 189 26.04 -17.02 -13.88
N LEU A 190 25.32 -16.08 -13.26
CA LEU A 190 25.68 -15.54 -11.95
C LEU A 190 25.62 -16.64 -10.88
N THR A 191 26.71 -16.79 -10.12
CA THR A 191 26.74 -17.69 -8.96
C THR A 191 26.81 -16.86 -7.68
N PRO A 192 25.70 -16.72 -6.94
CA PRO A 192 25.68 -15.96 -5.69
C PRO A 192 26.41 -16.72 -4.58
N ASP A 193 27.28 -16.01 -3.86
CA ASP A 193 28.04 -16.48 -2.70
C ASP A 193 27.66 -15.61 -1.47
N GLY A 194 26.41 -15.75 -1.04
CA GLY A 194 25.83 -14.98 0.06
C GLY A 194 25.52 -13.53 -0.32
N GLU A 195 26.42 -12.61 0.06
CA GLU A 195 26.23 -11.17 -0.15
C GLU A 195 26.76 -10.71 -1.53
N ASN A 196 27.77 -11.40 -2.05
CA ASN A 196 28.39 -11.12 -3.35
C ASN A 196 27.96 -12.16 -4.40
N ALA A 197 28.24 -11.88 -5.67
CA ALA A 197 28.06 -12.87 -6.73
C ALA A 197 29.27 -12.92 -7.65
N THR A 198 29.61 -14.11 -8.13
CA THR A 198 30.70 -14.31 -9.09
C THR A 198 30.14 -14.53 -10.48
N ILE A 199 30.82 -13.96 -11.48
CA ILE A 199 30.51 -14.15 -12.89
C ILE A 199 31.82 -14.25 -13.69
N LYS A 200 31.83 -15.07 -14.73
CA LYS A 200 32.96 -15.14 -15.67
C LYS A 200 32.77 -14.10 -16.77
N VAL A 201 33.84 -13.42 -17.13
CA VAL A 201 33.83 -12.38 -18.15
C VAL A 201 34.99 -12.59 -19.12
N ARG A 202 34.78 -12.19 -20.37
CA ARG A 202 35.82 -12.09 -21.39
C ARG A 202 36.32 -10.66 -21.45
N LEU A 203 37.62 -10.49 -21.35
CA LEU A 203 38.29 -9.21 -21.46
C LEU A 203 38.52 -8.83 -22.93
N GLU A 204 38.80 -7.55 -23.20
CA GLU A 204 39.12 -7.05 -24.55
C GLU A 204 40.35 -7.76 -25.17
N ASN A 205 41.28 -8.22 -24.34
CA ASN A 205 42.45 -9.01 -24.74
C ASN A 205 42.12 -10.49 -25.09
N GLY A 206 40.86 -10.91 -24.93
CA GLY A 206 40.37 -12.27 -25.17
C GLY A 206 40.57 -13.26 -24.00
N GLU A 207 41.19 -12.84 -22.90
CA GLU A 207 41.37 -13.63 -21.68
C GLU A 207 40.05 -13.75 -20.90
N GLU A 208 39.85 -14.91 -20.25
CA GLU A 208 38.69 -15.14 -19.39
C GLU A 208 39.07 -14.91 -17.93
N SER A 209 38.37 -14.01 -17.25
CA SER A 209 38.56 -13.70 -15.84
C SER A 209 37.28 -13.95 -15.05
N THR A 210 37.43 -14.35 -13.78
CA THR A 210 36.30 -14.47 -12.86
C THR A 210 36.28 -13.25 -11.96
N ILE A 211 35.23 -12.45 -12.09
CA ILE A 211 35.05 -11.24 -11.29
C ILE A 211 34.05 -11.49 -10.16
N THR A 212 34.25 -10.80 -9.05
CA THR A 212 33.33 -10.81 -7.92
C THR A 212 32.59 -9.48 -7.88
N LEU A 213 31.28 -9.52 -8.04
CA LEU A 213 30.40 -8.36 -7.98
C LEU A 213 30.03 -8.07 -6.51
N PRO A 214 30.22 -6.84 -6.04
CA PRO A 214 29.83 -6.44 -4.70
C PRO A 214 28.31 -6.34 -4.56
N ALA A 215 27.80 -6.44 -3.32
CA ALA A 215 26.37 -6.31 -3.01
C ALA A 215 25.69 -5.04 -3.58
N SER A 216 26.45 -3.95 -3.74
CA SER A 216 25.97 -2.69 -4.34
C SER A 216 25.59 -2.81 -5.82
N SER A 217 26.02 -3.88 -6.50
CA SER A 217 25.65 -4.17 -7.88
C SER A 217 24.25 -4.78 -8.01
N GLN A 218 23.60 -5.14 -6.90
CA GLN A 218 22.24 -5.66 -6.92
C GLN A 218 21.25 -4.60 -7.45
N PRO A 219 20.18 -5.00 -8.14
CA PRO A 219 19.18 -4.07 -8.63
C PRO A 219 18.47 -3.37 -7.46
N ALA A 220 18.18 -2.07 -7.64
CA ALA A 220 17.43 -1.29 -6.65
C ALA A 220 15.99 -1.83 -6.48
N ASN A 221 15.34 -1.52 -5.36
CA ASN A 221 13.99 -2.03 -5.04
C ASN A 221 12.97 -1.66 -6.13
N ASN A 222 12.98 -0.40 -6.59
CA ASN A 222 12.12 0.06 -7.67
C ASN A 222 12.36 -0.68 -9.01
N GLN A 223 13.59 -1.05 -9.31
CA GLN A 223 13.95 -1.81 -10.53
C GLN A 223 13.46 -3.25 -10.43
N ASN A 224 13.61 -3.89 -9.26
CA ASN A 224 13.09 -5.22 -9.02
C ASN A 224 11.56 -5.27 -9.17
N VAL A 225 10.85 -4.30 -8.60
CA VAL A 225 9.39 -4.24 -8.75
C VAL A 225 8.99 -3.97 -10.20
N GLY A 226 9.66 -3.03 -10.88
CA GLY A 226 9.39 -2.74 -12.29
C GLY A 226 9.63 -3.94 -13.20
N LEU A 227 10.73 -4.68 -12.98
CA LEU A 227 11.02 -5.92 -13.69
C LEU A 227 9.96 -6.97 -13.42
N ALA A 228 9.57 -7.20 -12.16
CA ALA A 228 8.55 -8.18 -11.81
C ALA A 228 7.19 -7.86 -12.45
N LEU A 229 6.77 -6.59 -12.46
CA LEU A 229 5.50 -6.18 -13.07
C LEU A 229 5.44 -6.48 -14.57
N VAL A 230 6.56 -6.33 -15.29
CA VAL A 230 6.62 -6.53 -16.74
C VAL A 230 6.93 -7.98 -17.12
N ALA A 231 7.83 -8.63 -16.38
CA ALA A 231 8.31 -9.96 -16.71
C ALA A 231 7.43 -11.07 -16.12
N ASP A 232 7.02 -10.94 -14.87
CA ASP A 232 6.30 -12.00 -14.15
C ASP A 232 4.77 -11.76 -14.13
N PHE A 233 4.32 -10.49 -14.15
CA PHE A 233 2.90 -10.12 -14.02
C PHE A 233 2.32 -9.27 -15.18
N PRO A 234 2.59 -9.56 -16.47
CA PRO A 234 2.11 -8.74 -17.57
C PRO A 234 0.58 -8.70 -17.66
N VAL A 235 -0.09 -9.84 -17.43
CA VAL A 235 -1.56 -9.93 -17.49
C VAL A 235 -2.22 -9.10 -16.40
N SER A 236 -1.66 -9.09 -15.19
CA SER A 236 -2.17 -8.28 -14.09
C SER A 236 -2.05 -6.78 -14.39
N LEU A 237 -0.97 -6.36 -15.06
CA LEU A 237 -0.75 -4.99 -15.48
C LEU A 237 -1.80 -4.56 -16.54
N GLU A 238 -2.05 -5.40 -17.53
CA GLU A 238 -3.08 -5.16 -18.55
C GLU A 238 -4.48 -5.08 -17.94
N LEU A 239 -4.82 -6.02 -17.05
CA LEU A 239 -6.11 -6.06 -16.37
C LEU A 239 -6.32 -4.80 -15.50
N ALA A 240 -5.28 -4.36 -14.79
CA ALA A 240 -5.34 -3.12 -14.02
C ALA A 240 -5.65 -1.91 -14.91
N GLY A 241 -5.03 -1.83 -16.09
CA GLY A 241 -5.32 -0.79 -17.09
C GLY A 241 -6.77 -0.81 -17.58
N VAL A 242 -7.31 -2.01 -17.89
CA VAL A 242 -8.71 -2.18 -18.31
C VAL A 242 -9.67 -1.79 -17.19
N ILE A 243 -9.38 -2.18 -15.94
CA ILE A 243 -10.20 -1.81 -14.77
C ILE A 243 -10.21 -0.29 -14.58
N LEU A 244 -9.06 0.38 -14.70
CA LEU A 244 -8.97 1.83 -14.59
C LEU A 244 -9.77 2.54 -15.70
N LEU A 245 -9.70 2.03 -16.93
CA LEU A 245 -10.49 2.56 -18.04
C LEU A 245 -11.99 2.40 -17.79
N MET A 246 -12.43 1.21 -17.36
CA MET A 246 -13.83 0.94 -17.05
C MET A 246 -14.33 1.76 -15.85
N ALA A 247 -13.49 1.98 -14.84
CA ALA A 247 -13.79 2.85 -13.71
C ALA A 247 -13.99 4.30 -14.15
N MET A 248 -13.13 4.82 -15.04
CA MET A 248 -13.28 6.16 -15.61
C MET A 248 -14.58 6.30 -16.41
N PHE A 249 -14.88 5.33 -17.29
CA PHE A 249 -16.13 5.33 -18.05
C PHE A 249 -17.35 5.28 -17.14
N GLY A 250 -17.35 4.38 -16.14
CA GLY A 250 -18.41 4.26 -15.14
C GLY A 250 -18.63 5.56 -14.36
N ALA A 251 -17.56 6.21 -13.92
CA ALA A 251 -17.63 7.50 -13.22
C ALA A 251 -18.24 8.61 -14.09
N VAL A 252 -17.84 8.72 -15.37
CA VAL A 252 -18.36 9.73 -16.30
C VAL A 252 -19.83 9.49 -16.64
N VAL A 253 -20.21 8.25 -16.94
CA VAL A 253 -21.61 7.90 -17.25
C VAL A 253 -22.52 8.18 -16.05
N LEU A 254 -22.07 7.84 -14.84
CA LEU A 254 -22.83 8.10 -13.62
C LEU A 254 -22.99 9.60 -13.36
N ALA A 255 -21.91 10.37 -13.50
CA ALA A 255 -21.94 11.82 -13.32
C ALA A 255 -22.90 12.50 -14.31
N ARG A 256 -22.90 12.08 -15.58
CA ARG A 256 -23.82 12.61 -16.59
C ARG A 256 -25.28 12.28 -16.27
N ARG A 257 -25.57 11.04 -15.86
CA ARG A 257 -26.93 10.63 -15.51
C ARG A 257 -27.50 11.41 -14.33
N GLN A 258 -26.67 11.78 -13.35
CA GLN A 258 -27.11 12.63 -12.23
C GLN A 258 -27.52 14.04 -12.67
N ILE A 259 -26.84 14.61 -13.67
CA ILE A 259 -27.19 15.92 -14.24
C ILE A 259 -28.54 15.83 -14.97
N GLU A 260 -28.72 14.82 -15.82
CA GLU A 260 -29.96 14.62 -16.58
C GLU A 260 -31.19 14.43 -15.65
N LEU A 261 -31.05 13.65 -14.57
CA LEU A 261 -32.11 13.48 -13.58
C LEU A 261 -32.45 14.79 -12.86
N GLY A 262 -31.44 15.56 -12.45
CA GLY A 262 -31.66 16.86 -11.82
C GLY A 262 -32.33 17.88 -12.75
N GLU A 263 -32.01 17.86 -14.05
CA GLU A 263 -32.67 18.69 -15.06
C GLU A 263 -34.13 18.28 -15.29
N ASP A 264 -34.43 16.97 -15.32
CA ASP A 264 -35.79 16.46 -15.46
C ASP A 264 -36.65 16.79 -14.23
N GLU A 265 -36.13 16.66 -13.01
CA GLU A 265 -36.81 17.09 -11.78
C GLU A 265 -37.10 18.60 -11.80
N ALA A 266 -36.13 19.42 -12.24
CA ALA A 266 -36.32 20.87 -12.37
C ALA A 266 -37.39 21.24 -13.42
N ARG A 267 -37.50 20.47 -14.51
CA ARG A 267 -38.52 20.66 -15.55
C ARG A 267 -39.91 20.23 -15.09
N GLU A 268 -40.00 19.13 -14.35
CA GLU A 268 -41.26 18.66 -13.77
C GLU A 268 -41.81 19.68 -12.77
N MET A 269 -40.95 20.24 -11.91
CA MET A 269 -41.31 21.36 -11.02
C MET A 269 -41.78 22.61 -11.77
N ALA A 270 -41.32 22.82 -13.00
CA ALA A 270 -41.74 23.90 -13.88
C ALA A 270 -42.94 23.56 -14.78
N GLY A 271 -43.55 22.36 -14.63
CA GLY A 271 -44.70 21.91 -15.41
C GLY A 271 -44.39 21.54 -16.87
N MET A 272 -43.13 21.29 -17.20
CA MET A 272 -42.68 20.85 -18.53
C MET A 272 -42.51 19.33 -18.57
N GLN A 273 -42.69 18.71 -19.75
CA GLN A 273 -42.48 17.27 -19.92
C GLN A 273 -41.00 16.89 -19.78
N PRO A 274 -40.67 15.72 -19.18
CA PRO A 274 -39.30 15.23 -19.04
C PRO A 274 -38.60 15.07 -20.39
N THR A 275 -37.29 15.32 -20.45
CA THR A 275 -36.50 15.11 -21.67
C THR A 275 -36.46 13.65 -22.10
N THR A 276 -36.54 12.74 -21.13
CA THR A 276 -36.55 11.28 -21.33
C THR A 276 -37.75 10.77 -22.13
N GLN A 277 -38.88 11.49 -22.18
CA GLN A 277 -40.07 11.07 -22.94
C GLN A 277 -40.04 11.48 -24.42
N ARG A 278 -39.16 12.39 -24.84
CA ARG A 278 -39.19 12.97 -26.20
C ARG A 278 -38.52 12.10 -27.28
N GLY A 279 -37.76 11.09 -26.89
CA GLY A 279 -37.00 10.22 -27.81
C GLY A 279 -37.65 8.88 -28.16
N GLY A 280 -38.89 8.63 -27.72
CA GLY A 280 -39.62 7.37 -27.94
C GLY A 280 -40.66 7.40 -29.06
N ASP A 281 -40.93 8.57 -29.64
CA ASP A 281 -42.01 8.79 -30.62
C ASP A 281 -41.49 9.06 -32.06
N GLU A 282 -40.21 8.78 -32.35
CA GLU A 282 -39.64 8.79 -33.70
C GLU A 282 -39.09 7.42 -34.12
#